data_AF-A0A5E4GEJ9-F1
#
_entry.id   AF-A0A5E4GEJ9-F1
#
_cell.length_a   1.000
_cell.length_b   1.000
_cell.length_c   1.000
_cell.angle_alpha   90.00
_cell.angle_beta   90.00
_cell.angle_gamma   90.00
#
_symmetry.space_group_name_H-M   'P 1'
#
loop_
_entity.id
_entity.type
_entity.pdbx_description
1 polymer ?
#
loop_
_entity_poly.entity_id
_entity_poly.type
_entity_poly.pdbx_seq_one_letter_code
_entity_poly.pdbx_strand_id
1 'polypeptide(L)'
;LANLYDFTFSAVNCFRLVEDEGWSARIISTIMKLATKGMYPDLYDKYIVFPTSEIPEWFNVQSEGHSLNVELPPESCTSWLGIAFCVAFADHQENLGNSTFLDDFDCFRIQCSSRPCWTFEKIGHILSPHILVFYLPRDYCWEQFSFEMYYGTSRNLNIFLTCLNNVNKCRARLVYEQDLEEEN
;
A
#
# COMPACT_ATOMS: atom_id res chain seq x y z
N LEU A 1 7.82 15.58 -19.39
CA LEU A 1 7.22 14.35 -19.92
C LEU A 1 8.09 13.18 -19.46
N ALA A 2 7.90 12.73 -18.23
CA ALA A 2 8.64 11.59 -17.69
C ALA A 2 7.94 10.31 -18.15
N ASN A 3 8.65 9.50 -18.91
CA ASN A 3 8.19 8.19 -19.36
C ASN A 3 8.07 7.25 -18.15
N LEU A 4 6.85 7.10 -17.64
CA LEU A 4 6.45 6.24 -16.52
C LEU A 4 6.50 4.75 -16.93
N TYR A 5 7.68 4.17 -17.18
CA TYR A 5 7.77 2.72 -17.46
C TYR A 5 7.96 1.86 -16.20
N ASP A 6 8.28 2.49 -15.07
CA ASP A 6 8.50 1.82 -13.79
C ASP A 6 8.01 2.78 -12.70
N PHE A 7 6.99 2.43 -11.92
CA PHE A 7 6.42 3.38 -10.96
C PHE A 7 6.30 2.76 -9.57
N THR A 8 7.41 2.80 -8.87
CA THR A 8 7.46 2.88 -7.42
C THR A 8 7.67 4.34 -7.05
N PHE A 9 6.84 4.89 -6.16
CA PHE A 9 7.05 6.22 -5.60
C PHE A 9 7.06 6.13 -4.08
N SER A 10 8.20 6.42 -3.46
CA SER A 10 8.37 6.37 -2.01
C SER A 10 8.79 7.74 -1.48
N ALA A 11 7.96 8.32 -0.62
CA ALA A 11 8.16 9.63 -0.01
C ALA A 11 8.11 9.55 1.51
N VAL A 12 8.93 8.68 2.09
CA VAL A 12 8.85 8.42 3.54
C VAL A 12 9.50 9.55 4.33
N ASN A 13 8.84 9.96 5.41
CA ASN A 13 9.21 11.08 6.28
C ASN A 13 9.34 12.42 5.53
N CYS A 14 8.83 12.51 4.31
CA CYS A 14 8.87 13.72 3.50
C CYS A 14 7.64 14.58 3.77
N PHE A 15 7.46 15.01 5.03
CA PHE A 15 6.20 15.58 5.55
C PHE A 15 5.66 16.77 4.74
N ARG A 16 6.55 17.56 4.12
CA ARG A 16 6.16 18.71 3.28
C ARG A 16 5.43 18.35 1.99
N LEU A 17 5.44 17.08 1.57
CA LEU A 17 4.76 16.64 0.33
C LEU A 17 3.24 16.58 0.45
N VAL A 18 2.71 16.41 1.66
CA VAL A 18 1.25 16.30 1.90
C VAL A 18 0.61 17.67 2.10
N GLU A 19 1.42 18.72 2.29
CA GLU A 19 0.98 20.11 2.33
C GLU A 19 0.52 20.63 0.95
N ASP A 20 0.79 19.88 -0.13
CA ASP A 20 0.36 20.23 -1.49
C ASP A 20 -1.07 19.76 -1.78
N GLU A 21 -1.91 20.68 -2.25
CA GLU A 21 -3.27 20.37 -2.69
C GLU A 21 -3.22 19.39 -3.88
N GLY A 22 -3.97 18.29 -3.79
CA GLY A 22 -4.10 17.32 -4.88
C GLY A 22 -3.21 16.07 -4.80
N TRP A 23 -2.55 15.79 -3.67
CA TRP A 23 -1.87 14.50 -3.46
C TRP A 23 -2.82 13.29 -3.66
N SER A 24 -4.08 13.42 -3.24
CA SER A 24 -5.12 12.38 -3.40
C SER A 24 -5.42 12.12 -4.88
N ALA A 25 -5.58 13.16 -5.70
CA ALA A 25 -5.78 13.03 -7.14
C ALA A 25 -4.58 12.35 -7.83
N ARG A 26 -3.34 12.63 -7.39
CA ARG A 26 -2.14 11.96 -7.92
C ARG A 26 -2.10 10.47 -7.59
N ILE A 27 -2.58 10.09 -6.40
CA ILE A 27 -2.73 8.69 -6.00
C ILE A 27 -3.72 7.98 -6.93
N ILE A 28 -4.92 8.55 -7.09
CA ILE A 28 -5.97 7.99 -7.95
C ILE A 28 -5.45 7.86 -9.38
N SER A 29 -4.80 8.90 -9.91
CA SER A 29 -4.25 8.86 -11.27
C SER A 29 -3.15 7.82 -11.47
N THR A 30 -2.39 7.53 -10.42
CA THR A 30 -1.41 6.46 -10.49
C THR A 30 -2.11 5.10 -10.54
N ILE A 31 -3.14 4.88 -9.72
CA ILE A 31 -3.92 3.64 -9.74
C ILE A 31 -4.51 3.41 -11.13
N MET A 32 -5.10 4.42 -11.76
CA MET A 32 -5.67 4.28 -13.11
C MET A 32 -4.62 3.92 -14.15
N LYS A 33 -3.42 4.53 -14.06
CA LYS A 33 -2.28 4.16 -14.91
C LYS A 33 -1.78 2.74 -14.67
N LEU A 34 -1.90 2.21 -13.46
CA LEU A 34 -1.56 0.82 -13.16
C LEU A 34 -2.63 -0.14 -13.71
N ALA A 35 -3.91 0.19 -13.54
CA ALA A 35 -5.02 -0.61 -14.03
C ALA A 35 -5.07 -0.70 -15.57
N THR A 36 -4.79 0.40 -16.27
CA THR A 36 -4.78 0.46 -17.76
C THR A 36 -3.67 -0.34 -18.42
N LYS A 37 -2.54 -0.56 -17.72
CA LYS A 37 -1.36 -1.22 -18.31
C LYS A 37 -1.47 -2.74 -18.40
N GLY A 38 -2.52 -3.36 -17.85
CA GLY A 38 -2.75 -4.81 -17.90
C GLY A 38 -1.80 -5.63 -17.00
N MET A 39 -1.85 -6.97 -17.13
CA MET A 39 -1.01 -7.91 -16.37
C MET A 39 0.45 -7.78 -16.78
N TYR A 40 1.30 -7.26 -15.89
CA TYR A 40 2.73 -7.54 -15.94
C TYR A 40 3.12 -8.41 -14.74
N PRO A 41 3.92 -9.47 -14.92
CA PRO A 41 4.51 -10.21 -13.82
C PRO A 41 5.32 -9.32 -12.87
N ASP A 42 5.82 -8.18 -13.35
CA ASP A 42 6.64 -7.24 -12.56
C ASP A 42 5.81 -6.18 -11.83
N LEU A 43 4.53 -6.47 -11.55
CA LEU A 43 3.71 -5.54 -10.76
C LEU A 43 4.18 -5.47 -9.31
N TYR A 44 4.86 -6.50 -8.77
CA TYR A 44 5.21 -6.71 -7.35
C TYR A 44 5.97 -5.61 -6.59
N ASP A 45 6.40 -4.54 -7.26
CA ASP A 45 7.11 -3.41 -6.65
C ASP A 45 6.47 -2.03 -6.97
N LYS A 46 5.34 -2.01 -7.68
CA LYS A 46 4.58 -0.79 -8.01
C LYS A 46 3.64 -0.37 -6.89
N TYR A 47 4.12 0.53 -6.05
CA TYR A 47 3.37 1.12 -4.95
C TYR A 47 3.70 2.60 -4.77
N ILE A 48 2.90 3.24 -3.94
CA ILE A 48 3.09 4.59 -3.46
C ILE A 48 3.16 4.57 -1.93
N VAL A 49 4.12 5.29 -1.34
CA VAL A 49 4.13 5.58 0.11
C VAL A 49 4.22 7.08 0.35
N PHE A 50 3.34 7.61 1.21
CA PHE A 50 3.26 9.03 1.58
C PHE A 50 3.11 9.23 3.10
N PRO A 51 3.62 10.35 3.66
CA PRO A 51 3.50 10.67 5.08
C PRO A 51 2.14 11.32 5.38
N THR A 52 1.10 10.51 5.58
CA THR A 52 -0.23 10.93 6.04
C THR A 52 -0.95 9.77 6.71
N SER A 53 -1.94 10.06 7.56
CA SER A 53 -2.91 9.08 8.06
C SER A 53 -4.27 9.17 7.35
N GLU A 54 -4.49 10.22 6.56
CA GLU A 54 -5.75 10.42 5.86
C GLU A 54 -5.78 9.54 4.61
N ILE A 55 -6.84 8.75 4.49
CA ILE A 55 -7.08 7.93 3.30
C ILE A 55 -8.12 8.64 2.43
N PRO A 56 -7.89 8.81 1.12
CA PRO A 56 -8.87 9.43 0.23
C PRO A 56 -10.24 8.75 0.29
N GLU A 57 -11.32 9.55 0.25
CA GLU A 57 -12.70 9.01 0.26
C GLU A 57 -13.06 8.18 -0.98
N TRP A 58 -12.24 8.26 -2.03
CA TRP A 58 -12.36 7.41 -3.21
C TRP A 58 -12.25 5.91 -2.86
N PHE A 59 -11.50 5.55 -1.81
CA PHE A 59 -11.48 4.19 -1.26
C PHE A 59 -12.69 3.96 -0.36
N ASN A 60 -13.69 3.25 -0.88
CA ASN A 60 -15.04 3.16 -0.31
C ASN A 60 -15.31 1.88 0.50
N VAL A 61 -14.46 0.85 0.37
CA VAL A 61 -14.47 -0.31 1.25
C VAL A 61 -13.53 -0.03 2.41
N GLN A 62 -13.97 -0.22 3.65
CA GLN A 62 -13.16 0.15 4.82
C GLN A 62 -13.21 -0.91 5.92
N SER A 63 -12.10 -1.01 6.65
CA SER A 63 -12.02 -1.70 7.92
C SER A 63 -11.18 -0.92 8.91
N GLU A 64 -11.53 -1.07 10.18
CA GLU A 64 -10.68 -0.63 11.29
C GLU A 64 -9.67 -1.75 11.57
N GLY A 65 -8.38 -1.41 11.59
CA GLY A 65 -7.28 -2.36 11.80
C GLY A 65 -6.65 -2.92 10.53
N HIS A 66 -6.11 -4.13 10.66
CA HIS A 66 -5.12 -4.71 9.74
C HIS A 66 -5.69 -5.75 8.76
N SER A 67 -6.99 -6.01 8.77
CA SER A 67 -7.62 -6.96 7.84
C SER A 67 -8.81 -6.33 7.17
N LEU A 68 -9.05 -6.69 5.91
CA LEU A 68 -10.11 -6.16 5.07
C LEU A 68 -10.79 -7.32 4.33
N ASN A 69 -12.12 -7.30 4.34
CA ASN A 69 -12.92 -8.18 3.50
C ASN A 69 -13.50 -7.35 2.36
N VAL A 70 -13.32 -7.79 1.12
CA VAL A 70 -13.82 -7.17 -0.09
C VAL A 70 -14.71 -8.18 -0.79
N GLU A 71 -16.01 -7.88 -0.91
CA GLU A 71 -16.92 -8.68 -1.71
C GLU A 71 -16.54 -8.55 -3.19
N LEU A 72 -16.10 -9.65 -3.80
CA LEU A 72 -15.68 -9.64 -5.21
C LEU A 72 -16.89 -9.61 -6.15
N PRO A 73 -16.79 -8.91 -7.29
CA PRO A 73 -17.80 -8.99 -8.32
C PRO A 73 -17.97 -10.44 -8.83
N PRO A 74 -19.17 -10.80 -9.32
CA PRO A 74 -19.39 -12.11 -9.96
C PRO A 74 -18.40 -12.37 -11.09
N GLU A 75 -18.07 -13.64 -11.34
CA GLU A 75 -17.13 -14.01 -12.42
C GLU A 75 -17.56 -13.51 -13.79
N SER A 76 -18.88 -13.40 -14.03
CA SER A 76 -19.48 -12.86 -15.25
C SER A 76 -19.29 -11.36 -15.45
N CYS A 77 -18.94 -10.62 -14.39
CA CYS A 77 -18.58 -9.22 -14.49
C CYS A 77 -17.19 -9.12 -15.14
N THR A 78 -17.10 -8.64 -16.37
CA THR A 78 -15.81 -8.50 -17.08
C THR A 78 -15.23 -7.10 -16.98
N SER A 79 -16.04 -6.11 -16.59
CA SER A 79 -15.65 -4.70 -16.53
C SER A 79 -14.88 -4.32 -15.26
N TRP A 80 -14.75 -5.23 -14.28
CA TRP A 80 -13.90 -4.99 -13.12
C TRP A 80 -12.46 -5.44 -13.40
N LEU A 81 -11.52 -4.59 -13.02
CA LEU A 81 -10.11 -4.70 -13.39
C LEU A 81 -9.25 -5.22 -12.25
N GLY A 82 -9.62 -4.92 -11.00
CA GLY A 82 -8.84 -5.26 -9.82
C GLY A 82 -9.27 -4.50 -8.57
N ILE A 83 -8.41 -4.53 -7.55
CA ILE A 83 -8.62 -3.83 -6.28
C ILE A 83 -7.46 -2.86 -6.04
N ALA A 84 -7.78 -1.60 -5.78
CA ALA A 84 -6.85 -0.64 -5.25
C ALA A 84 -6.93 -0.63 -3.71
N PHE A 85 -5.78 -0.67 -3.04
CA PHE A 85 -5.69 -0.65 -1.58
C PHE A 85 -5.03 0.62 -1.10
N CYS A 86 -5.47 1.12 0.06
CA CYS A 86 -4.80 2.16 0.82
C CYS A 86 -4.71 1.72 2.29
N VAL A 87 -3.49 1.52 2.78
CA VAL A 87 -3.20 0.99 4.11
C VAL A 87 -2.50 2.08 4.91
N ALA A 88 -3.13 2.56 5.99
CA ALA A 88 -2.54 3.50 6.92
C ALA A 88 -1.83 2.75 8.05
N PHE A 89 -0.57 3.11 8.29
CA PHE A 89 0.29 2.48 9.27
C PHE A 89 1.13 3.53 10.01
N ALA A 90 1.54 3.22 11.22
CA ALA A 90 2.41 4.06 12.03
C ALA A 90 3.36 3.20 12.88
N ASP A 91 4.51 3.77 13.22
CA ASP A 91 5.42 3.14 14.15
C ASP A 91 5.04 3.49 15.60
N HIS A 92 4.56 2.50 16.33
CA HIS A 92 4.25 2.62 17.76
C HIS A 92 5.40 2.04 18.60
N GLN A 93 6.54 2.73 18.62
CA GLN A 93 7.76 2.30 19.35
C GLN A 93 7.53 2.08 20.86
N GLU A 94 6.48 2.68 21.43
CA GLU A 94 6.14 2.55 22.86
C GLU A 94 5.88 1.10 23.31
N ASN A 95 5.57 0.19 22.37
CA ASN A 95 5.29 -1.22 22.65
C ASN A 95 6.52 -2.15 22.56
N LEU A 96 7.66 -1.64 22.10
CA LEU A 96 8.89 -2.42 21.90
C LEU A 96 9.92 -2.00 22.95
N GLY A 97 9.90 -2.66 24.11
CA GLY A 97 10.81 -2.37 25.21
C GLY A 97 12.30 -2.35 24.79
N ASN A 98 13.03 -1.35 25.30
CA ASN A 98 14.44 -1.02 25.05
C ASN A 98 14.83 -0.83 23.57
N SER A 99 14.98 0.45 23.19
CA SER A 99 15.28 0.96 21.84
C SER A 99 16.57 0.46 21.19
N THR A 100 17.52 -0.11 21.95
CA THR A 100 18.81 -0.57 21.43
C THR A 100 18.74 -1.76 20.48
N PHE A 101 17.63 -2.52 20.48
CA PHE A 101 17.44 -3.66 19.57
C PHE A 101 16.91 -3.23 18.19
N LEU A 102 16.27 -2.06 18.10
CA LEU A 102 15.74 -1.51 16.83
C LEU A 102 16.82 -0.79 16.01
N ASP A 103 17.93 -0.40 16.61
CA ASP A 103 19.06 0.24 15.90
C ASP A 103 19.68 -0.68 14.82
N ASP A 104 19.50 -2.00 14.94
CA ASP A 104 19.95 -3.00 13.96
C ASP A 104 18.95 -3.18 12.78
N PHE A 105 17.73 -2.63 12.90
CA PHE A 105 16.67 -2.72 11.89
C PHE A 105 16.53 -1.40 11.14
N ASP A 106 16.97 -1.38 9.88
CA ASP A 106 16.99 -0.21 9.02
C ASP A 106 15.95 -0.25 7.88
N CYS A 107 15.08 -1.26 7.88
CA CYS A 107 13.96 -1.35 6.96
C CYS A 107 12.68 -1.84 7.64
N PHE A 108 11.54 -1.51 7.04
CA PHE A 108 10.27 -2.16 7.35
C PHE A 108 9.62 -2.75 6.10
N ARG A 109 8.72 -3.71 6.30
CA ARG A 109 7.91 -4.39 5.28
C ARG A 109 6.47 -4.45 5.72
N ILE A 110 5.53 -4.11 4.83
CA ILE A 110 4.13 -4.51 4.95
C ILE A 110 3.92 -5.79 4.12
N GLN A 111 3.15 -6.75 4.58
CA GLN A 111 2.86 -7.97 3.82
C GLN A 111 1.35 -8.13 3.68
N CYS A 112 0.91 -8.41 2.46
CA CYS A 112 -0.47 -8.81 2.19
C CYS A 112 -0.58 -10.35 2.12
N SER A 113 -1.65 -10.93 2.68
CA SER A 113 -1.88 -12.39 2.72
C SER A 113 -2.06 -13.04 1.33
N SER A 114 -2.53 -12.28 0.35
CA SER A 114 -2.69 -12.67 -1.06
C SER A 114 -1.32 -12.80 -1.75
N ARG A 115 -0.88 -14.00 -2.13
CA ARG A 115 0.48 -14.23 -2.67
C ARG A 115 0.70 -13.75 -4.12
N PRO A 116 1.96 -13.44 -4.50
CA PRO A 116 3.08 -13.16 -3.62
C PRO A 116 3.11 -11.67 -3.24
N CYS A 117 2.79 -11.44 -1.98
CA CYS A 117 3.42 -10.52 -1.03
C CYS A 117 4.45 -9.54 -1.60
N TRP A 118 4.11 -8.26 -1.55
CA TRP A 118 4.99 -7.11 -1.78
C TRP A 118 6.06 -7.07 -0.70
N THR A 119 7.33 -6.99 -1.11
CA THR A 119 8.46 -6.79 -0.20
C THR A 119 8.90 -5.35 -0.33
N PHE A 120 8.75 -4.58 0.75
CA PHE A 120 9.25 -3.22 0.82
C PHE A 120 10.75 -3.30 1.06
N GLU A 121 11.53 -2.77 0.12
CA GLU A 121 12.94 -2.54 0.37
C GLU A 121 13.18 -1.06 0.63
N LYS A 122 13.81 -0.84 1.78
CA LYS A 122 14.55 0.36 2.17
C LYS A 122 13.69 1.58 2.44
N ILE A 123 13.17 1.60 3.64
CA ILE A 123 12.63 2.79 4.25
C ILE A 123 13.10 2.75 5.70
N GLY A 124 13.95 3.70 6.09
CA GLY A 124 14.40 3.81 7.49
C GLY A 124 13.22 4.02 8.45
N HIS A 125 13.50 4.30 9.72
CA HIS A 125 12.45 4.46 10.74
C HIS A 125 11.33 5.41 10.29
N ILE A 126 10.09 5.02 10.55
CA ILE A 126 8.92 5.84 10.30
C ILE A 126 8.74 6.81 11.47
N LEU A 127 8.67 8.10 11.20
CA LEU A 127 8.55 9.13 12.23
C LEU A 127 7.13 9.69 12.40
N SER A 128 6.21 9.33 11.49
CA SER A 128 4.81 9.75 11.51
C SER A 128 3.92 8.66 10.89
N PRO A 129 2.60 8.69 11.04
CA PRO A 129 1.73 7.87 10.22
C PRO A 129 1.99 8.05 8.72
N HIS A 130 1.90 6.96 7.97
CA HIS A 130 2.05 6.89 6.53
C HIS A 130 0.89 6.09 5.92
N ILE A 131 0.62 6.33 4.65
CA ILE A 131 -0.22 5.45 3.82
C ILE A 131 0.64 4.73 2.79
N LEU A 132 0.25 3.50 2.52
CA LEU A 132 0.73 2.67 1.43
C LEU A 132 -0.42 2.46 0.45
N VAL A 133 -0.21 2.78 -0.82
CA VAL A 133 -1.17 2.54 -1.89
C VAL A 133 -0.58 1.61 -2.93
N PHE A 134 -1.35 0.61 -3.33
CA PHE A 134 -0.98 -0.31 -4.41
C PHE A 134 -2.24 -0.85 -5.10
N TYR A 135 -2.05 -1.47 -6.26
CA TYR A 135 -3.12 -2.03 -7.07
C TYR A 135 -2.88 -3.52 -7.32
N LEU A 136 -3.92 -4.32 -7.13
CA LEU A 136 -3.91 -5.76 -7.37
C LEU A 136 -4.83 -6.07 -8.56
N PRO A 137 -4.32 -6.64 -9.66
CA PRO A 137 -5.16 -7.04 -10.79
C PRO A 137 -6.13 -8.16 -10.39
N ARG A 138 -7.28 -8.19 -11.07
CA ARG A 138 -8.37 -9.16 -10.89
C ARG A 138 -7.90 -10.60 -10.68
N ASP A 139 -6.95 -11.06 -11.49
CA ASP A 139 -6.50 -12.46 -11.48
C ASP A 139 -5.75 -12.87 -10.20
N TYR A 140 -5.37 -11.89 -9.37
CA TYR A 140 -4.70 -12.09 -8.10
C TYR A 140 -5.58 -11.73 -6.88
N CYS A 141 -6.84 -11.36 -7.10
CA CYS A 141 -7.74 -10.92 -6.03
C CYS A 141 -8.46 -12.11 -5.38
N TRP A 142 -8.59 -12.03 -4.05
CA TRP A 142 -9.45 -12.88 -3.21
C TRP A 142 -10.38 -11.98 -2.39
N GLU A 143 -11.23 -12.57 -1.55
CA GLU A 143 -12.16 -11.79 -0.71
C GLU A 143 -11.51 -11.29 0.59
N GLN A 144 -10.51 -12.00 1.13
CA GLN A 144 -9.95 -11.70 2.44
C GLN A 144 -8.48 -11.31 2.36
N PHE A 145 -8.17 -10.13 2.91
CA PHE A 145 -6.82 -9.57 2.95
C PHE A 145 -6.43 -9.25 4.39
N SER A 146 -5.19 -9.55 4.76
CA SER A 146 -4.57 -9.07 5.99
C SER A 146 -3.23 -8.42 5.68
N PHE A 147 -2.90 -7.40 6.47
CA PHE A 147 -1.73 -6.55 6.32
C PHE A 147 -0.88 -6.63 7.59
N GLU A 148 0.34 -7.09 7.46
CA GLU A 148 1.25 -7.20 8.61
C GLU A 148 2.49 -6.35 8.36
N MET A 149 2.88 -5.56 9.36
CA MET A 149 4.11 -4.77 9.32
C MET A 149 5.23 -5.53 10.04
N TYR A 150 6.44 -5.49 9.49
CA TYR A 150 7.64 -6.10 10.03
C TYR A 150 8.79 -5.12 9.98
N TYR A 151 9.67 -5.14 10.98
CA TYR A 151 11.00 -4.56 10.86
C TYR A 151 11.99 -5.61 10.38
N GLY A 152 12.85 -5.24 9.44
CA GLY A 152 13.94 -6.08 8.93
C GLY A 152 15.28 -5.35 8.97
N THR A 153 16.34 -6.07 8.62
CA THR A 153 17.67 -5.49 8.41
C THR A 153 18.09 -5.70 6.96
N SER A 154 18.62 -4.66 6.32
CA SER A 154 19.13 -4.74 4.95
C SER A 154 20.31 -5.72 4.84
N ARG A 155 20.95 -6.07 5.96
CA ARG A 155 22.06 -7.04 6.00
C ARG A 155 21.58 -8.48 5.88
N ASN A 156 20.35 -8.77 6.30
CA ASN A 156 19.76 -10.11 6.26
C ASN A 156 18.23 -10.04 6.26
N LEU A 157 17.64 -10.16 5.07
CA LEU A 157 16.18 -10.10 4.84
C LEU A 157 15.39 -11.25 5.47
N ASN A 158 16.06 -12.25 6.04
CA ASN A 158 15.41 -13.34 6.77
C ASN A 158 15.20 -13.04 8.26
N ILE A 159 15.81 -11.96 8.77
CA ILE A 159 15.62 -11.52 10.16
C ILE A 159 14.55 -10.44 10.16
N PHE A 160 13.39 -10.76 10.73
CA PHE A 160 12.30 -9.81 10.88
C PHE A 160 11.65 -9.90 12.26
N LEU A 161 11.21 -8.73 12.75
CA LEU A 161 10.38 -8.60 13.93
C LEU A 161 8.97 -8.22 13.48
N THR A 162 7.98 -9.04 13.84
CA THR A 162 6.56 -8.75 13.55
C THR A 162 6.06 -7.64 14.45
N CYS A 163 5.48 -6.61 13.84
CA CYS A 163 4.86 -5.48 14.53
C CYS A 163 3.34 -5.59 14.44
N LEU A 164 2.75 -6.34 15.37
CA LEU A 164 1.30 -6.42 15.49
C LEU A 164 0.76 -5.06 15.95
N ASN A 165 -0.31 -4.59 15.30
CA ASN A 165 -1.03 -3.34 15.58
C ASN A 165 -0.39 -2.04 15.05
N ASN A 166 0.58 -2.11 14.13
CA ASN A 166 1.10 -0.91 13.47
C ASN A 166 0.28 -0.50 12.24
N VAL A 167 -0.58 -1.39 11.72
CA VAL A 167 -1.56 -1.07 10.69
C VAL A 167 -2.87 -0.67 11.36
N ASN A 168 -3.22 0.60 11.21
CA ASN A 168 -4.31 1.22 11.96
C ASN A 168 -5.62 1.17 11.18
N LYS A 169 -5.56 1.33 9.86
CA LYS A 169 -6.74 1.41 9.01
C LYS A 169 -6.43 0.91 7.61
N CYS A 170 -7.34 0.13 7.04
CA CYS A 170 -7.25 -0.32 5.66
C CYS A 170 -8.51 0.11 4.92
N ARG A 171 -8.33 0.63 3.70
CA ARG A 171 -9.42 0.83 2.77
C ARG A 171 -9.07 0.24 1.40
N ALA A 172 -10.10 -0.04 0.62
CA ALA A 172 -9.95 -0.48 -0.74
C ALA A 172 -11.05 0.11 -1.64
N ARG A 173 -10.84 -0.07 -2.95
CA ARG A 173 -11.85 0.16 -3.97
C ARG A 173 -11.72 -0.91 -5.06
N LEU A 174 -12.86 -1.46 -5.46
CA LEU A 174 -12.98 -2.18 -6.71
C LEU A 174 -12.86 -1.19 -7.87
N VAL A 175 -11.90 -1.45 -8.76
CA VAL A 175 -11.64 -0.60 -9.92
C VAL A 175 -12.33 -1.20 -11.13
N TYR A 176 -13.08 -0.39 -11.85
CA TYR A 176 -13.80 -0.75 -13.05
C TYR A 176 -13.29 0.04 -14.26
N GLU A 177 -13.57 -0.45 -15.46
CA GLU A 177 -13.24 0.25 -16.72
C GLU A 177 -13.81 1.69 -16.74
N GLN A 178 -15.02 1.90 -16.22
CA GLN A 178 -15.63 3.23 -16.11
C GLN A 178 -14.81 4.21 -15.25
N ASP A 179 -14.10 3.72 -14.23
CA ASP A 179 -13.29 4.58 -13.36
C ASP A 179 -12.10 5.18 -14.13
N LEU A 180 -11.70 4.55 -15.25
CA LEU A 180 -10.65 5.04 -16.13
C LEU A 180 -11.13 6.16 -17.06
N GLU A 181 -12.43 6.21 -17.34
CA GLU A 181 -13.04 7.20 -18.22
C GLU A 181 -13.26 8.53 -17.48
N GLU A 182 -13.51 8.48 -16.17
CA GLU A 182 -13.72 9.66 -15.31
C GLU A 182 -12.45 10.51 -15.09
N GLU A 183 -11.26 10.00 -15.44
CA GLU A 183 -9.98 10.74 -15.35
C GLU A 183 -9.54 11.45 -16.64
N ASN A 184 -10.26 11.29 -17.76
CA ASN A 184 -9.92 11.90 -19.05
C ASN A 184 -10.58 13.27 -19.29
#